data_AF-A0A210R2H3-F1
#
_entry.id   AF-A0A210R2H3-F1
#
_cell.length_a   1.000
_cell.length_b   1.000
_cell.length_c   1.000
_cell.angle_alpha   90.00
_cell.angle_beta   90.00
_cell.angle_gamma   90.00
#
_symmetry.space_group_name_H-M   'P 1'
#
loop_
_entity.id
_entity.type
_entity.pdbx_description
1 polymer ?
#
loop_
_entity_poly.entity_id
_entity_poly.type
_entity_poly.pdbx_seq_one_letter_code
_entity_poly.pdbx_strand_id
1 'polypeptide(L)'
;MNELHSRNMENREEQERPKGPVVKTLKSKHKGPVEDGVTIVDCGPICKRFRLAWLFTCKRAWCVRDICGWVCAIITWLLILYAEYVVIFVMLWYNPNIEWSLFNGVIFQFFAFLAIASHVRTMLSDPGAVPKGNATKENIQRMHLEDGQVIFKCPKCVSIKPERAHHCSVCQRCIRKMDHHCPWVNNCVGEKNQKFFVLFTMYVCIISCHALYMSITHFIMCVGKEWKHCSGISPPATTVFLIFLIFESLLFGIFTAIMCGTQLSSICTDETGIEHLKKEQATWEQKSKWISIKTVFGHPFSWKWFSPFDSPKFTYSQSYLYSV
;
A
#
# COMPACT_ATOMS: atom_id res chain seq x y z
N MET A 1 23.52 -66.74 -11.19
CA MET A 1 23.59 -65.67 -12.21
C MET A 1 22.48 -64.62 -12.10
N ASN A 2 21.47 -64.81 -11.23
CA ASN A 2 20.38 -63.84 -11.04
C ASN A 2 20.56 -62.84 -9.88
N GLU A 3 21.48 -63.06 -8.93
CA GLU A 3 21.69 -62.10 -7.82
C GLU A 3 22.64 -60.94 -8.16
N LEU A 4 23.56 -61.14 -9.12
CA LEU A 4 24.47 -60.09 -9.59
C LEU A 4 23.79 -59.08 -10.53
N HIS A 5 22.65 -59.45 -11.12
CA HIS A 5 21.85 -58.52 -11.92
C HIS A 5 20.90 -57.69 -11.05
N SER A 6 20.37 -58.26 -9.95
CA SER A 6 19.54 -57.51 -8.98
C SER A 6 20.36 -56.49 -8.18
N ARG A 7 21.59 -56.83 -7.75
CA ARG A 7 22.48 -55.87 -7.05
C ARG A 7 22.96 -54.71 -7.95
N ASN A 8 22.99 -54.91 -9.26
CA ASN A 8 23.36 -53.84 -10.21
C ASN A 8 22.16 -52.97 -10.62
N MET A 9 20.92 -53.37 -10.28
CA MET A 9 19.74 -52.52 -10.46
C MET A 9 19.41 -51.71 -9.20
N GLU A 10 19.60 -52.26 -7.99
CA GLU A 10 19.50 -51.47 -6.74
C GLU A 10 20.58 -50.38 -6.63
N ASN A 11 21.79 -50.61 -7.14
CA ASN A 11 22.85 -49.59 -7.16
C ASN A 11 22.72 -48.55 -8.30
N ARG A 12 21.71 -48.66 -9.17
CA ARG A 12 21.46 -47.68 -10.24
C ARG A 12 20.28 -46.75 -9.98
N GLU A 13 19.44 -47.04 -8.99
CA GLU A 13 18.36 -46.15 -8.55
C GLU A 13 18.80 -45.18 -7.43
N GLU A 14 20.03 -45.29 -6.93
CA GLU A 14 20.70 -44.22 -6.18
C GLU A 14 21.23 -43.13 -7.11
N GLN A 15 20.42 -42.79 -8.12
CA GLN A 15 20.68 -41.75 -9.10
C GLN A 15 20.47 -40.39 -8.43
N GLU A 16 21.55 -39.88 -7.84
CA GLU A 16 21.80 -38.48 -7.49
C GLU A 16 20.56 -37.71 -6.99
N ARG A 17 20.02 -38.10 -5.82
CA ARG A 17 19.18 -37.15 -5.09
C ARG A 17 20.04 -35.90 -4.81
N PRO A 18 19.66 -34.71 -5.28
CA PRO A 18 20.50 -33.52 -5.13
C PRO A 18 20.72 -33.27 -3.63
N LYS A 19 21.99 -33.32 -3.21
CA LYS A 19 22.40 -32.92 -1.85
C LYS A 19 22.26 -31.40 -1.77
N GLY A 20 21.19 -30.91 -1.13
CA GLY A 20 20.86 -29.51 -0.96
C GLY A 20 19.68 -28.98 -1.80
N PRO A 21 19.31 -27.70 -1.61
CA PRO A 21 18.15 -27.09 -2.26
C PRO A 21 18.37 -26.83 -3.75
N VAL A 22 17.30 -26.98 -4.54
CA VAL A 22 17.30 -26.74 -5.99
C VAL A 22 17.14 -25.23 -6.26
N VAL A 23 18.20 -24.60 -6.71
CA VAL A 23 18.20 -23.15 -6.98
C VAL A 23 17.77 -22.85 -8.41
N LYS A 24 16.59 -22.25 -8.59
CA LYS A 24 16.10 -21.78 -9.90
C LYS A 24 16.27 -20.27 -10.03
N THR A 25 16.93 -19.83 -11.09
CA THR A 25 17.03 -18.40 -11.42
C THR A 25 15.92 -18.02 -12.38
N LEU A 26 15.17 -16.96 -12.05
CA LEU A 26 14.11 -16.47 -12.94
C LEU A 26 14.71 -15.89 -14.22
N LYS A 27 14.02 -16.07 -15.36
CA LYS A 27 14.47 -15.53 -16.65
C LYS A 27 14.43 -14.00 -16.62
N SER A 28 15.47 -13.35 -17.14
CA SER A 28 15.47 -11.90 -17.40
C SER A 28 16.32 -11.58 -18.62
N LYS A 29 15.86 -10.61 -19.44
CA LYS A 29 16.63 -10.06 -20.56
C LYS A 29 17.84 -9.24 -20.09
N HIS A 30 17.83 -8.74 -18.85
CA HIS A 30 18.90 -7.95 -18.28
C HIS A 30 19.59 -8.75 -17.17
N LYS A 31 20.91 -8.91 -17.25
CA LYS A 31 21.73 -9.64 -16.28
C LYS A 31 22.62 -8.63 -15.55
N GLY A 32 22.31 -8.34 -14.28
CA GLY A 32 23.12 -7.44 -13.46
C GLY A 32 22.28 -6.62 -12.47
N PRO A 33 22.92 -6.04 -11.44
CA PRO A 33 22.26 -5.16 -10.49
C PRO A 33 21.82 -3.88 -11.19
N VAL A 34 20.51 -3.60 -11.16
CA VAL A 34 19.95 -2.32 -11.63
C VAL A 34 20.05 -1.29 -10.51
N GLU A 35 20.26 -0.02 -10.90
CA GLU A 35 20.21 1.11 -9.99
C GLU A 35 18.96 1.04 -9.10
N ASP A 36 19.11 1.44 -7.84
CA ASP A 36 18.00 1.39 -6.91
C ASP A 36 16.98 2.48 -7.23
N GLY A 37 15.74 2.07 -7.49
CA GLY A 37 14.63 2.98 -7.75
C GLY A 37 14.12 3.67 -6.48
N VAL A 38 14.85 3.56 -5.37
CA VAL A 38 14.43 3.99 -4.04
C VAL A 38 15.60 4.67 -3.33
N THR A 39 15.29 5.75 -2.63
CA THR A 39 16.20 6.42 -1.68
C THR A 39 15.65 6.26 -0.28
N ILE A 40 16.50 5.81 0.64
CA ILE A 40 16.17 5.73 2.06
C ILE A 40 16.74 6.98 2.73
N VAL A 41 15.87 7.84 3.25
CA VAL A 41 16.27 9.09 3.92
C VAL A 41 16.24 8.89 5.43
N ASP A 42 17.34 9.16 6.12
CA ASP A 42 17.38 9.16 7.59
C ASP A 42 16.77 10.45 8.13
N CYS A 43 15.57 10.34 8.69
CA CYS A 43 14.83 11.45 9.30
C CYS A 43 15.22 11.66 10.77
N GLY A 44 16.09 10.82 11.35
CA GLY A 44 16.51 10.89 12.76
C GLY A 44 17.01 12.28 13.20
N PRO A 45 17.92 12.94 12.46
CA PRO A 45 18.42 14.27 12.82
C PRO A 45 17.31 15.33 12.86
N ILE A 46 16.39 15.29 11.89
CA ILE A 46 15.25 16.23 11.79
C ILE A 46 14.25 15.98 12.92
N CYS A 47 13.90 14.73 13.17
CA CYS A 47 12.98 14.35 14.24
C CYS A 47 13.51 14.75 15.62
N LYS A 48 14.81 14.62 15.85
CA LYS A 48 15.47 15.05 17.09
C LYS A 48 15.48 16.58 17.22
N ARG A 49 15.75 17.30 16.13
CA ARG A 49 15.80 18.77 16.11
C ARG A 49 14.45 19.42 16.42
N PHE A 50 13.36 18.87 15.91
CA PHE A 50 12.01 19.44 16.09
C PHE A 50 11.14 18.71 17.13
N ARG A 51 11.69 17.74 17.88
CA ARG A 51 10.95 16.87 18.81
C ARG A 51 9.74 16.17 18.15
N LEU A 52 9.81 15.89 16.86
CA LEU A 52 8.75 15.25 16.07
C LEU A 52 8.83 13.71 16.12
N ALA A 53 9.56 13.14 17.08
CA ALA A 53 9.73 11.69 17.22
C ALA A 53 8.39 10.94 17.40
N TRP A 54 7.35 11.62 17.88
CA TRP A 54 5.98 11.12 18.02
C TRP A 54 5.18 11.10 16.69
N LEU A 55 5.52 11.97 15.73
CA LEU A 55 4.85 12.06 14.42
C LEU A 55 5.38 11.02 13.42
N PHE A 56 6.66 10.68 13.53
CA PHE A 56 7.30 9.69 12.66
C PHE A 56 7.62 8.43 13.45
N THR A 57 6.77 7.40 13.35
CA THR A 57 7.11 6.09 13.96
C THR A 57 8.32 5.41 13.29
N CYS A 58 8.79 5.91 12.15
CA CYS A 58 9.96 5.40 11.44
C CYS A 58 11.07 6.47 11.36
N LYS A 59 12.28 6.12 11.81
CA LYS A 59 13.49 6.97 11.66
C LYS A 59 13.97 7.08 10.21
N ARG A 60 13.45 6.24 9.30
CA ARG A 60 13.86 6.15 7.90
C ARG A 60 12.65 6.26 6.98
N ALA A 61 12.67 7.20 6.05
CA ALA A 61 11.64 7.35 5.02
C ALA A 61 12.04 6.60 3.75
N TRP A 62 11.09 5.86 3.17
CA TRP A 62 11.22 5.13 1.92
C TRP A 62 10.70 5.98 0.76
N CYS A 63 11.58 6.46 -0.13
CA CYS A 63 11.19 7.37 -1.20
C CYS A 63 11.46 6.74 -2.57
N VAL A 64 10.42 6.47 -3.36
CA VAL A 64 10.57 5.95 -4.73
C VAL A 64 10.92 7.08 -5.72
N ARG A 65 11.87 6.80 -6.62
CA ARG A 65 12.35 7.70 -7.67
C ARG A 65 11.52 7.57 -8.95
N ASP A 66 10.21 7.69 -8.84
CA ASP A 66 9.28 7.62 -9.98
C ASP A 66 8.69 9.02 -10.25
N ILE A 67 9.08 9.61 -11.38
CA ILE A 67 8.63 10.97 -11.78
C ILE A 67 7.11 10.99 -11.95
N CYS A 68 6.54 9.96 -12.57
CA CYS A 68 5.09 9.85 -12.75
C CYS A 68 4.41 9.73 -11.39
N GLY A 69 4.97 8.92 -10.49
CA GLY A 69 4.49 8.79 -9.11
C GLY A 69 4.49 10.11 -8.34
N TRP A 70 5.56 10.91 -8.43
CA TRP A 70 5.60 12.24 -7.81
C TRP A 70 4.53 13.19 -8.34
N VAL A 71 4.32 13.22 -9.65
CA VAL A 71 3.26 14.03 -10.27
C VAL A 71 1.88 13.60 -9.76
N CYS A 72 1.59 12.30 -9.74
CA CYS A 72 0.31 11.77 -9.22
C CYS A 72 0.12 12.06 -7.72
N ALA A 73 1.18 11.99 -6.91
CA ALA A 73 1.11 12.34 -5.49
C ALA A 73 0.79 13.83 -5.28
N ILE A 74 1.43 14.73 -6.03
CA ILE A 74 1.15 16.17 -5.98
C ILE A 74 -0.28 16.47 -6.40
N ILE A 75 -0.75 15.86 -7.50
CA ILE A 75 -2.15 16.00 -7.94
C ILE A 75 -3.11 15.53 -6.85
N THR A 76 -2.83 14.40 -6.19
CA THR A 76 -3.65 13.90 -5.07
C THR A 76 -3.78 14.96 -3.97
N TRP A 77 -2.69 15.62 -3.59
CA TRP A 77 -2.75 16.67 -2.55
C TRP A 77 -3.50 17.92 -3.02
N LEU A 78 -3.31 18.33 -4.28
CA LEU A 78 -4.04 19.46 -4.85
C LEU A 78 -5.55 19.22 -4.92
N LEU A 79 -5.98 17.99 -5.23
CA LEU A 79 -7.39 17.60 -5.23
C LEU A 79 -7.99 17.71 -3.81
N ILE A 80 -7.31 17.14 -2.80
CA ILE A 80 -7.77 17.25 -1.41
C ILE A 80 -7.83 18.72 -0.96
N LEU A 81 -6.81 19.52 -1.28
CA LEU A 81 -6.80 20.96 -0.95
C LEU A 81 -7.91 21.73 -1.67
N TYR A 82 -8.22 21.37 -2.92
CA TYR A 82 -9.34 21.95 -3.65
C TYR A 82 -10.67 21.62 -2.99
N ALA A 83 -10.88 20.36 -2.60
CA ALA A 83 -12.08 19.95 -1.87
C ALA A 83 -12.21 20.67 -0.52
N GLU A 84 -11.11 20.81 0.24
CA GLU A 84 -11.06 21.63 1.45
C GLU A 84 -11.45 23.08 1.18
N TYR A 85 -10.89 23.68 0.12
CA TYR A 85 -11.20 25.07 -0.23
C TYR A 85 -12.70 25.27 -0.48
N VAL A 86 -13.30 24.42 -1.32
CA VAL A 86 -14.72 24.56 -1.67
C VAL A 86 -15.62 24.25 -0.47
N VAL A 87 -15.35 23.19 0.29
CA VAL A 87 -16.16 22.84 1.46
C VAL A 87 -16.10 23.93 2.53
N ILE A 88 -14.90 24.37 2.91
CA ILE A 88 -14.75 25.31 4.03
C ILE A 88 -15.13 26.73 3.62
N PHE A 89 -14.54 27.27 2.54
CA PHE A 89 -14.64 28.70 2.23
C PHE A 89 -15.81 29.04 1.32
N VAL A 90 -16.25 28.12 0.46
CA VAL A 90 -17.38 28.39 -0.44
C VAL A 90 -18.71 27.99 0.22
N MET A 91 -18.77 26.82 0.88
CA MET A 91 -20.03 26.31 1.44
C MET A 91 -20.26 26.64 2.92
N LEU A 92 -19.27 26.41 3.79
CA LEU A 92 -19.48 26.50 5.25
C LEU A 92 -19.35 27.91 5.79
N TRP A 93 -18.37 28.68 5.33
CA TRP A 93 -18.08 30.03 5.84
C TRP A 93 -19.28 30.99 5.75
N TYR A 94 -20.08 30.86 4.70
CA TYR A 94 -21.22 31.73 4.42
C TYR A 94 -22.57 31.12 4.85
N ASN A 95 -22.57 29.96 5.50
CA ASN A 95 -23.80 29.35 5.96
C ASN A 95 -24.26 30.03 7.27
N PRO A 96 -25.53 30.48 7.36
CA PRO A 96 -26.04 31.18 8.54
C PRO A 96 -26.11 30.30 9.79
N ASN A 97 -26.17 28.97 9.64
CA ASN A 97 -26.16 28.04 10.76
C ASN A 97 -24.71 27.68 11.13
N ILE A 98 -24.17 28.40 12.11
CA ILE A 98 -22.81 28.21 12.60
C ILE A 98 -22.59 26.82 13.20
N GLU A 99 -23.56 26.28 13.94
CA GLU A 99 -23.42 24.96 14.59
C GLU A 99 -23.31 23.86 13.55
N TRP A 100 -24.17 23.89 12.54
CA TRP A 100 -24.12 22.96 11.41
C TRP A 100 -22.80 23.09 10.64
N SER A 101 -22.30 24.31 10.47
CA SER A 101 -21.06 24.57 9.75
C SER A 101 -19.83 24.09 10.51
N LEU A 102 -19.77 24.33 11.81
CA LEU A 102 -18.71 23.83 12.67
C LEU A 102 -18.72 22.31 12.73
N PHE A 103 -19.88 21.69 12.91
CA PHE A 103 -20.00 20.22 12.95
C PHE A 103 -19.48 19.57 11.67
N ASN A 104 -19.96 20.01 10.50
CA ASN A 104 -19.52 19.45 9.23
C ASN A 104 -18.08 19.81 8.88
N GLY A 105 -17.63 21.03 9.21
CA GLY A 105 -16.25 21.46 9.00
C GLY A 105 -15.25 20.64 9.81
N VAL A 106 -15.55 20.38 11.09
CA VAL A 106 -14.71 19.53 11.95
C VAL A 106 -14.65 18.10 11.43
N ILE A 107 -15.78 17.53 11.00
CA ILE A 107 -15.83 16.18 10.43
C ILE A 107 -14.99 16.10 9.14
N PHE A 108 -15.19 17.03 8.22
CA PHE A 108 -14.47 17.05 6.95
C PHE A 108 -12.96 17.20 7.19
N GLN A 109 -12.55 18.15 8.03
CA GLN A 109 -11.14 18.39 8.34
C GLN A 109 -10.48 17.18 9.01
N PHE A 110 -11.19 16.51 9.93
CA PHE A 110 -10.70 15.31 10.60
C PHE A 110 -10.40 14.19 9.59
N PHE A 111 -11.34 13.89 8.69
CA PHE A 111 -11.14 12.82 7.70
C PHE A 111 -10.17 13.22 6.58
N ALA A 112 -10.13 14.48 6.16
CA ALA A 112 -9.14 14.99 5.21
C ALA A 112 -7.72 14.86 5.77
N PHE A 113 -7.53 15.22 7.05
CA PHE A 113 -6.26 15.02 7.75
C PHE A 113 -5.86 13.54 7.79
N LEU A 114 -6.79 12.65 8.13
CA LEU A 114 -6.51 11.20 8.14
C LEU A 114 -6.23 10.64 6.74
N ALA A 115 -6.87 11.15 5.69
CA ALA A 115 -6.60 10.79 4.30
C ALA A 115 -5.15 11.17 3.92
N ILE A 116 -4.75 12.41 4.17
CA ILE A 116 -3.38 12.90 3.91
C ILE A 116 -2.36 12.11 4.72
N ALA A 117 -2.61 11.92 6.03
CA ALA A 117 -1.72 11.15 6.88
C ALA A 117 -1.56 9.72 6.38
N SER A 118 -2.65 9.05 6.00
CA SER A 118 -2.63 7.69 5.45
C SER A 118 -1.91 7.61 4.10
N HIS A 119 -2.09 8.63 3.24
CA HIS A 119 -1.39 8.75 1.96
C HIS A 119 0.12 8.86 2.16
N VAL A 120 0.57 9.82 2.98
CA VAL A 120 1.99 10.04 3.30
C VAL A 120 2.61 8.79 3.91
N ARG A 121 1.86 8.10 4.80
CA ARG A 121 2.31 6.83 5.40
C ARG A 121 2.46 5.72 4.37
N THR A 122 1.55 5.61 3.41
CA THR A 122 1.65 4.62 2.32
C THR A 122 2.85 4.92 1.42
N MET A 123 3.02 6.19 1.08
CA MET A 123 4.08 6.68 0.21
C MET A 123 5.47 6.48 0.80
N LEU A 124 5.65 6.79 2.09
CA LEU A 124 6.96 6.85 2.74
C LEU A 124 7.35 5.61 3.56
N SER A 125 6.49 4.58 3.60
CA SER A 125 6.80 3.32 4.30
C SER A 125 7.44 2.30 3.36
N ASP A 126 8.42 1.55 3.87
CA ASP A 126 8.92 0.34 3.21
C ASP A 126 7.74 -0.63 2.98
N PRO A 127 7.39 -0.97 1.73
CA PRO A 127 6.26 -1.86 1.42
C PRO A 127 6.54 -3.33 1.77
N GLY A 128 7.76 -3.67 2.20
CA GLY A 128 8.20 -5.02 2.49
C GLY A 128 9.29 -5.49 1.54
N ALA A 129 10.20 -4.59 1.16
CA ALA A 129 11.28 -4.86 0.23
C ALA A 129 12.24 -5.95 0.74
N VAL A 130 12.64 -6.83 -0.17
CA VAL A 130 13.64 -7.88 0.05
C VAL A 130 15.04 -7.26 -0.08
N PRO A 131 15.99 -7.57 0.82
CA PRO A 131 17.38 -7.13 0.69
C PRO A 131 18.00 -7.55 -0.66
N LYS A 132 18.70 -6.62 -1.32
CA LYS A 132 19.47 -6.93 -2.54
C LYS A 132 20.72 -7.72 -2.16
N GLY A 133 21.22 -8.54 -3.07
CA GLY A 133 22.48 -9.27 -2.88
C GLY A 133 22.44 -10.39 -1.84
N ASN A 134 21.28 -10.68 -1.22
CA ASN A 134 21.18 -11.71 -0.19
C ASN A 134 21.26 -13.15 -0.74
N ALA A 135 21.40 -13.35 -2.05
CA ALA A 135 21.54 -14.65 -2.70
C ALA A 135 22.95 -15.26 -2.64
N THR A 136 23.66 -15.09 -1.51
CA THR A 136 24.98 -15.70 -1.28
C THR A 136 24.85 -17.19 -0.96
N LYS A 137 25.91 -17.97 -1.19
CA LYS A 137 25.94 -19.39 -0.81
C LYS A 137 25.72 -19.57 0.70
N GLU A 138 26.33 -18.71 1.50
CA GLU A 138 26.21 -18.69 2.97
C GLU A 138 24.76 -18.46 3.41
N ASN A 139 24.07 -17.47 2.84
CA ASN A 139 22.67 -17.21 3.19
C ASN A 139 21.75 -18.36 2.78
N ILE A 140 22.05 -19.04 1.67
CA ILE A 140 21.30 -20.23 1.25
C ILE A 140 21.49 -21.39 2.23
N GLN A 141 22.72 -21.59 2.71
CA GLN A 141 23.01 -22.63 3.70
C GLN A 141 22.38 -22.31 5.07
N ARG A 142 22.35 -21.03 5.48
CA ARG A 142 21.72 -20.59 6.74
C ARG A 142 20.21 -20.79 6.79
N MET A 143 19.55 -20.95 5.65
CA MET A 143 18.10 -21.18 5.61
C MET A 143 17.69 -22.60 6.03
N HIS A 144 18.64 -23.53 6.24
CA HIS A 144 18.37 -24.92 6.63
C HIS A 144 17.27 -25.58 5.79
N LEU A 145 17.35 -25.39 4.47
CA LEU A 145 16.36 -25.90 3.52
C LEU A 145 16.50 -27.42 3.39
N GLU A 146 15.37 -28.10 3.21
CA GLU A 146 15.34 -29.53 2.97
C GLU A 146 15.94 -29.88 1.60
N ASP A 147 16.51 -31.07 1.49
CA ASP A 147 17.04 -31.57 0.22
C ASP A 147 15.94 -31.63 -0.84
N GLY A 148 16.22 -31.07 -2.02
CA GLY A 148 15.24 -30.96 -3.10
C GLY A 148 14.28 -29.76 -3.01
N GLN A 149 14.29 -28.98 -1.91
CA GLN A 149 13.46 -27.79 -1.79
C GLN A 149 13.86 -26.74 -2.85
N VAL A 150 12.88 -26.25 -3.62
CA VAL A 150 13.13 -25.31 -4.71
C VAL A 150 13.15 -23.87 -4.19
N ILE A 151 14.23 -23.14 -4.44
CA ILE A 151 14.31 -21.71 -4.18
C ILE A 151 14.42 -20.90 -5.47
N PHE A 152 13.74 -19.76 -5.50
CA PHE A 152 13.80 -18.84 -6.63
C PHE A 152 14.74 -17.68 -6.37
N LYS A 153 15.55 -17.33 -7.38
CA LYS A 153 16.41 -16.15 -7.36
C LYS A 153 15.93 -15.08 -8.32
N CYS A 154 15.91 -13.83 -7.86
CA CYS A 154 15.71 -12.68 -8.71
C CYS A 154 17.06 -12.28 -9.35
N PRO A 155 17.19 -12.32 -10.69
CA PRO A 155 18.45 -11.96 -11.35
C PRO A 155 18.78 -10.46 -11.27
N LYS A 156 17.77 -9.60 -11.14
CA LYS A 156 17.93 -8.13 -11.08
C LYS A 156 18.35 -7.64 -9.70
N CYS A 157 17.76 -8.21 -8.65
CA CYS A 157 18.09 -7.86 -7.26
C CYS A 157 19.26 -8.69 -6.71
N VAL A 158 19.65 -9.76 -7.41
CA VAL A 158 20.58 -10.80 -6.92
C VAL A 158 20.16 -11.27 -5.53
N SER A 159 18.85 -11.50 -5.38
CA SER A 159 18.23 -11.80 -4.09
C SER A 159 17.47 -13.12 -4.16
N ILE A 160 17.45 -13.83 -3.03
CA ILE A 160 16.57 -14.97 -2.81
C ILE A 160 15.17 -14.39 -2.74
N LYS A 161 14.28 -14.91 -3.59
CA LYS A 161 12.92 -14.43 -3.74
C LYS A 161 12.02 -15.25 -2.81
N PRO A 162 11.50 -14.65 -1.72
CA PRO A 162 10.52 -15.33 -0.87
C PRO A 162 9.28 -15.72 -1.68
N GLU A 163 8.52 -16.68 -1.17
CA GLU A 163 7.20 -16.99 -1.69
C GLU A 163 6.33 -15.72 -1.73
N ARG A 164 5.49 -15.58 -2.76
CA ARG A 164 4.59 -14.41 -2.98
C ARG A 164 5.29 -13.05 -3.15
N ALA A 165 6.62 -13.01 -3.20
CA ALA A 165 7.33 -11.77 -3.54
C ALA A 165 7.28 -11.53 -5.05
N HIS A 166 7.26 -10.28 -5.49
CA HIS A 166 7.40 -9.95 -6.92
C HIS A 166 8.37 -8.78 -7.12
N HIS A 167 9.08 -8.78 -8.25
CA HIS A 167 10.02 -7.71 -8.59
C HIS A 167 9.27 -6.57 -9.28
N CYS A 168 9.27 -5.38 -8.67
CA CYS A 168 8.78 -4.16 -9.30
C CYS A 168 9.88 -3.50 -10.11
N SER A 169 9.64 -3.25 -11.40
CA SER A 169 10.59 -2.57 -12.30
C SER A 169 10.68 -1.07 -12.06
N VAL A 170 9.72 -0.46 -11.36
CA VAL A 170 9.79 0.95 -10.99
C VAL A 170 10.66 1.10 -9.74
N CYS A 171 10.33 0.40 -8.67
CA CYS A 171 11.10 0.43 -7.43
C CYS A 171 12.46 -0.27 -7.54
N GLN A 172 12.69 -1.12 -8.55
CA GLN A 172 13.90 -1.97 -8.70
C GLN A 172 14.18 -2.84 -7.47
N ARG A 173 13.10 -3.30 -6.83
CA ARG A 173 13.11 -4.10 -5.59
C ARG A 173 12.12 -5.25 -5.70
N CYS A 174 12.47 -6.39 -5.13
CA CYS A 174 11.49 -7.43 -4.83
C CYS A 174 10.69 -7.01 -3.61
N ILE A 175 9.36 -7.02 -3.70
CA ILE A 175 8.44 -6.64 -2.62
C ILE A 175 7.70 -7.91 -2.17
N ARG A 176 7.64 -8.16 -0.86
CA ARG A 176 6.92 -9.29 -0.26
C ARG A 176 5.41 -9.05 -0.27
N LYS A 177 4.64 -10.10 -0.60
CA LYS A 177 3.18 -10.01 -0.88
C LYS A 177 2.85 -8.76 -1.71
N MET A 178 3.58 -8.60 -2.82
CA MET A 178 3.39 -7.44 -3.68
C MET A 178 2.00 -7.50 -4.29
N ASP A 179 1.22 -6.44 -4.08
CA ASP A 179 -0.07 -6.30 -4.72
C ASP A 179 0.07 -5.58 -6.06
N HIS A 180 0.51 -4.31 -6.03
CA HIS A 180 0.77 -3.53 -7.23
C HIS A 180 1.74 -2.37 -6.96
N HIS A 181 2.23 -1.74 -8.03
CA HIS A 181 2.85 -0.41 -7.97
C HIS A 181 1.78 0.63 -8.24
N CYS A 182 1.59 1.58 -7.32
CA CYS A 182 0.56 2.60 -7.45
C CYS A 182 1.21 3.98 -7.63
N PRO A 183 1.09 4.60 -8.82
CA PRO A 183 1.61 5.95 -9.05
C PRO A 183 1.00 6.99 -8.11
N TRP A 184 -0.28 6.86 -7.75
CA TRP A 184 -0.98 7.81 -6.88
C TRP A 184 -0.42 7.92 -5.46
N VAL A 185 0.25 6.88 -4.97
CA VAL A 185 0.97 6.90 -3.68
C VAL A 185 2.48 6.85 -3.86
N ASN A 186 2.97 6.95 -5.12
CA ASN A 186 4.38 6.87 -5.48
C ASN A 186 5.13 5.72 -4.78
N ASN A 187 4.50 4.55 -4.67
CA ASN A 187 5.09 3.39 -3.99
C ASN A 187 4.41 2.09 -4.41
N CYS A 188 5.08 0.96 -4.14
CA CYS A 188 4.40 -0.33 -4.14
C CYS A 188 3.45 -0.44 -2.95
N VAL A 189 2.34 -1.13 -3.15
CA VAL A 189 1.49 -1.65 -2.07
C VAL A 189 1.90 -3.10 -1.84
N GLY A 190 2.30 -3.40 -0.62
CA GLY A 190 2.75 -4.73 -0.21
C GLY A 190 2.52 -4.97 1.28
N GLU A 191 3.08 -6.07 1.78
CA GLU A 191 2.82 -6.57 3.14
C GLU A 191 2.90 -5.50 4.24
N LYS A 192 3.90 -4.61 4.19
CA LYS A 192 4.18 -3.68 5.30
C LYS A 192 3.42 -2.36 5.26
N ASN A 193 2.83 -1.99 4.12
CA ASN A 193 2.10 -0.72 3.96
C ASN A 193 0.65 -0.88 3.49
N GLN A 194 0.17 -2.11 3.27
CA GLN A 194 -1.19 -2.41 2.84
C GLN A 194 -2.26 -1.76 3.76
N LYS A 195 -2.04 -1.77 5.09
CA LYS A 195 -2.93 -1.10 6.05
C LYS A 195 -3.14 0.38 5.70
N PHE A 196 -2.04 1.11 5.48
CA PHE A 196 -2.09 2.55 5.22
C PHE A 196 -2.77 2.84 3.88
N PHE A 197 -2.56 1.98 2.88
CA PHE A 197 -3.24 2.11 1.58
C PHE A 197 -4.75 1.93 1.71
N VAL A 198 -5.22 0.92 2.46
CA VAL A 198 -6.65 0.71 2.74
C VAL A 198 -7.24 1.93 3.45
N LEU A 199 -6.57 2.41 4.51
CA LEU A 199 -7.02 3.61 5.24
C LEU A 199 -7.09 4.84 4.34
N PHE A 200 -6.09 5.06 3.49
CA PHE A 200 -6.11 6.15 2.51
C PHE A 200 -7.34 6.07 1.59
N THR A 201 -7.58 4.92 0.95
CA THR A 201 -8.74 4.75 0.06
C THR A 201 -10.07 4.89 0.79
N MET A 202 -10.16 4.39 2.03
CA MET A 202 -11.36 4.51 2.85
C MET A 202 -11.64 5.97 3.22
N TYR A 203 -10.63 6.73 3.66
CA TYR A 203 -10.82 8.13 4.04
C TYR A 203 -11.12 9.03 2.85
N VAL A 204 -10.50 8.80 1.69
CA VAL A 204 -10.86 9.53 0.45
C VAL A 204 -12.31 9.23 0.06
N CYS A 205 -12.77 7.98 0.15
CA CYS A 205 -14.17 7.65 -0.09
C CYS A 205 -15.11 8.37 0.88
N ILE A 206 -14.77 8.43 2.17
CA ILE A 206 -15.58 9.12 3.20
C ILE A 206 -15.68 10.62 2.90
N ILE A 207 -14.56 11.31 2.65
CA ILE A 207 -14.60 12.75 2.35
C ILE A 207 -15.30 13.04 1.01
N SER A 208 -15.21 12.14 0.03
CA SER A 208 -15.92 12.28 -1.25
C SER A 208 -17.45 12.17 -1.06
N CYS A 209 -17.90 11.19 -0.28
CA CYS A 209 -19.32 11.05 0.06
C CYS A 209 -19.83 12.25 0.87
N HIS A 210 -19.03 12.75 1.82
CA HIS A 210 -19.36 13.94 2.60
C HIS A 210 -19.42 15.19 1.72
N ALA A 211 -18.44 15.41 0.84
CA ALA A 211 -18.43 16.52 -0.11
C ALA A 211 -19.66 16.50 -1.06
N LEU A 212 -20.09 15.31 -1.53
CA LEU A 212 -21.31 15.18 -2.32
C LEU A 212 -22.55 15.56 -1.53
N TYR A 213 -22.68 15.03 -0.31
CA TYR A 213 -23.77 15.39 0.60
C TYR A 213 -23.83 16.91 0.82
N MET A 214 -22.68 17.52 1.15
CA MET A 214 -22.57 18.96 1.38
C MET A 214 -22.92 19.78 0.14
N SER A 215 -22.45 19.36 -1.04
CA SER A 215 -22.74 20.03 -2.31
C SER A 215 -24.23 20.01 -2.64
N ILE A 216 -24.90 18.86 -2.43
CA ILE A 216 -26.35 18.71 -2.63
C ILE A 216 -27.12 19.59 -1.65
N THR A 217 -26.76 19.56 -0.36
CA THR A 217 -27.40 20.40 0.66
C THR A 217 -27.23 21.88 0.36
N HIS A 218 -26.03 22.32 -0.01
CA HIS A 218 -25.76 23.71 -0.38
C HIS A 218 -26.58 24.13 -1.61
N PHE A 219 -26.65 23.28 -2.65
CA PHE A 219 -27.48 23.55 -3.82
C PHE A 219 -28.95 23.72 -3.47
N ILE A 220 -29.53 22.81 -2.66
CA ILE A 220 -30.94 22.86 -2.24
C ILE A 220 -31.21 24.12 -1.39
N MET A 221 -30.31 24.49 -0.48
CA MET A 221 -30.47 25.67 0.36
C MET A 221 -30.43 26.98 -0.43
N CYS A 222 -29.67 27.01 -1.53
CA CYS A 222 -29.43 28.20 -2.32
C CYS A 222 -30.36 28.36 -3.51
N VAL A 223 -30.85 27.27 -4.11
CA VAL A 223 -31.79 27.35 -5.25
C VAL A 223 -33.12 28.04 -4.88
N GLY A 224 -33.53 27.98 -3.61
CA GLY A 224 -34.74 28.64 -3.10
C GLY A 224 -34.53 30.07 -2.60
N LYS A 225 -33.30 30.62 -2.66
CA LYS A 225 -32.94 31.96 -2.15
C LYS A 225 -32.25 32.78 -3.24
N GLU A 226 -32.09 34.08 -2.99
CA GLU A 226 -31.17 34.89 -3.78
C GLU A 226 -29.74 34.37 -3.56
N TRP A 227 -29.20 33.64 -4.54
CA TRP A 227 -27.85 33.04 -4.54
C TRP A 227 -26.73 34.00 -4.13
N LYS A 228 -26.96 35.32 -4.22
CA LYS A 228 -26.02 36.37 -3.82
C LYS A 228 -25.57 36.30 -2.35
N HIS A 229 -26.36 35.68 -1.47
CA HIS A 229 -26.03 35.54 -0.06
C HIS A 229 -25.44 34.17 0.31
N CYS A 230 -25.26 33.27 -0.67
CA CYS A 230 -24.81 31.90 -0.42
C CYS A 230 -23.30 31.72 -0.35
N SER A 231 -22.53 32.66 -0.91
CA SER A 231 -21.07 32.58 -0.97
C SER A 231 -20.46 33.97 -1.13
N GLY A 232 -19.19 34.15 -0.74
CA GLY A 232 -18.44 35.39 -0.96
C GLY A 232 -18.00 35.64 -2.41
N ILE A 233 -18.30 34.73 -3.32
CA ILE A 233 -17.92 34.79 -4.73
C ILE A 233 -19.21 34.90 -5.58
N SER A 234 -19.08 35.42 -6.80
CA SER A 234 -20.19 35.53 -7.76
C SER A 234 -20.92 34.18 -7.95
N PRO A 235 -22.26 34.16 -8.07
CA PRO A 235 -23.03 32.93 -8.26
C PRO A 235 -22.51 32.00 -9.37
N PRO A 236 -22.13 32.49 -10.58
CA PRO A 236 -21.61 31.61 -11.63
C PRO A 236 -20.32 30.90 -11.23
N ALA A 237 -19.40 31.59 -10.56
CA ALA A 237 -18.14 31.00 -10.10
C ALA A 237 -18.41 29.92 -9.02
N THR A 238 -19.30 30.20 -8.07
CA THR A 238 -19.73 29.23 -7.06
C THR A 238 -20.32 27.98 -7.70
N THR A 239 -21.18 28.12 -8.71
CA THR A 239 -21.71 26.98 -9.48
C THR A 239 -20.59 26.17 -10.14
N VAL A 240 -19.61 26.82 -10.75
CA VAL A 240 -18.46 26.14 -11.37
C VAL A 240 -17.65 25.35 -10.34
N PHE A 241 -17.34 25.94 -9.17
CA PHE A 241 -16.62 25.24 -8.11
C PHE A 241 -17.38 23.99 -7.60
N LEU A 242 -18.69 24.11 -7.40
CA LEU A 242 -19.54 22.99 -6.97
C LEU A 242 -19.60 21.88 -8.01
N ILE A 243 -19.72 22.23 -9.30
CA ILE A 243 -19.73 21.26 -10.40
C ILE A 243 -18.43 20.44 -10.39
N PHE A 244 -17.27 21.11 -10.35
CA PHE A 244 -15.98 20.43 -10.31
C PHE A 244 -15.82 19.57 -9.05
N LEU A 245 -16.27 20.05 -7.88
CA LEU A 245 -16.23 19.26 -6.64
C LEU A 245 -17.10 18.01 -6.73
N ILE A 246 -18.29 18.10 -7.33
CA ILE A 246 -19.19 16.95 -7.55
C ILE A 246 -18.53 15.94 -8.49
N PHE A 247 -17.98 16.39 -9.62
CA PHE A 247 -17.28 15.52 -10.56
C PHE A 247 -16.08 14.82 -9.93
N GLU A 248 -15.26 15.57 -9.19
CA GLU A 248 -14.12 15.03 -8.44
C GLU A 248 -14.58 13.97 -7.44
N SER A 249 -15.58 14.30 -6.62
CA SER A 249 -16.08 13.42 -5.57
C SER A 249 -16.72 12.15 -6.13
N LEU A 250 -17.41 12.22 -7.27
CA LEU A 250 -17.94 11.03 -7.94
C LEU A 250 -16.81 10.17 -8.52
N LEU A 251 -15.91 10.77 -9.29
CA LEU A 251 -14.84 10.04 -9.96
C LEU A 251 -13.91 9.35 -8.95
N PHE A 252 -13.35 10.12 -8.02
CA PHE A 252 -12.41 9.59 -7.04
C PHE A 252 -13.11 8.84 -5.91
N GLY A 253 -14.33 9.22 -5.52
CA GLY A 253 -15.14 8.46 -4.57
C GLY A 253 -15.45 7.05 -5.07
N ILE A 254 -15.91 6.89 -6.31
CA ILE A 254 -16.17 5.56 -6.91
C ILE A 254 -14.87 4.77 -7.04
N PHE A 255 -13.82 5.39 -7.60
CA PHE A 255 -12.53 4.73 -7.78
C PHE A 255 -11.98 4.22 -6.44
N THR A 256 -11.99 5.05 -5.40
CA THR A 256 -11.47 4.67 -4.08
C THR A 256 -12.37 3.70 -3.34
N ALA A 257 -13.69 3.74 -3.53
CA ALA A 257 -14.61 2.75 -3.01
C ALA A 257 -14.32 1.35 -3.58
N ILE A 258 -14.12 1.25 -4.91
CA ILE A 258 -13.75 0.00 -5.58
C ILE A 258 -12.41 -0.49 -5.06
N MET A 259 -11.38 0.36 -5.04
CA MET A 259 -10.05 -0.01 -4.55
C MET A 259 -10.05 -0.45 -3.09
N CYS A 260 -10.79 0.23 -2.22
CA CYS A 260 -10.95 -0.17 -0.82
C CYS A 260 -11.61 -1.55 -0.73
N GLY A 261 -12.69 -1.77 -1.47
CA GLY A 261 -13.40 -3.04 -1.53
C GLY A 261 -12.53 -4.20 -2.03
N THR A 262 -11.76 -3.99 -3.09
CA THR A 262 -10.85 -5.01 -3.63
C THR A 262 -9.74 -5.33 -2.64
N GLN A 263 -9.14 -4.33 -1.99
CA GLN A 263 -8.10 -4.57 -0.98
C GLN A 263 -8.65 -5.34 0.23
N LEU A 264 -9.83 -4.98 0.73
CA LEU A 264 -10.46 -5.71 1.83
C LEU A 264 -10.79 -7.15 1.44
N SER A 265 -11.27 -7.36 0.21
CA SER A 265 -11.50 -8.70 -0.34
C SER A 265 -10.21 -9.52 -0.40
N SER A 266 -9.15 -8.98 -1.00
CA SER A 266 -7.81 -9.58 -1.06
C SER A 266 -7.24 -9.94 0.32
N ILE A 267 -7.46 -9.09 1.32
CA ILE A 267 -7.06 -9.38 2.71
C ILE A 267 -7.88 -10.55 3.26
N CYS A 268 -9.19 -10.58 2.99
CA CYS A 268 -10.06 -11.65 3.49
C CYS A 268 -9.79 -13.00 2.82
N THR A 269 -9.43 -13.02 1.54
CA THR A 269 -9.07 -14.23 0.80
C THR A 269 -7.60 -14.61 0.93
N ASP A 270 -6.77 -13.79 1.59
CA ASP A 270 -5.30 -13.90 1.65
C ASP A 270 -4.66 -14.06 0.25
N GLU A 271 -5.20 -13.36 -0.73
CA GLU A 271 -4.78 -13.37 -2.14
C GLU A 271 -4.42 -11.94 -2.60
N THR A 272 -3.22 -11.75 -3.14
CA THR A 272 -2.81 -10.46 -3.73
C THR A 272 -3.39 -10.29 -5.14
N GLY A 273 -3.47 -9.05 -5.62
CA GLY A 273 -3.92 -8.75 -6.99
C GLY A 273 -3.12 -9.48 -8.07
N ILE A 274 -1.81 -9.69 -7.87
CA ILE A 274 -0.98 -10.46 -8.81
C ILE A 274 -1.37 -11.94 -8.82
N GLU A 275 -1.60 -12.53 -7.64
CA GLU A 275 -2.00 -13.94 -7.50
C GLU A 275 -3.36 -14.16 -8.19
N HIS A 276 -4.31 -13.25 -7.95
CA HIS A 276 -5.63 -13.28 -8.56
C HIS A 276 -5.57 -13.20 -10.09
N LEU A 277 -4.82 -12.23 -10.64
CA LEU A 277 -4.68 -12.06 -12.09
C LEU A 277 -3.96 -13.23 -12.77
N LYS A 278 -3.02 -13.87 -12.08
CA LYS A 278 -2.29 -15.03 -12.60
C LYS A 278 -3.02 -16.35 -12.40
N LYS A 279 -4.13 -16.36 -11.64
CA LYS A 279 -4.81 -17.58 -11.20
C LYS A 279 -3.82 -18.56 -10.57
N GLU A 280 -2.90 -18.04 -9.76
CA GLU A 280 -1.84 -18.82 -9.16
C GLU A 280 -2.47 -19.77 -8.13
N GLN A 281 -2.25 -21.08 -8.28
CA GLN A 281 -2.75 -22.04 -7.29
C GLN A 281 -2.00 -21.83 -5.97
N ALA A 282 -2.73 -21.68 -4.88
CA ALA A 282 -2.14 -21.45 -3.57
C ALA A 282 -1.26 -22.64 -3.17
N THR A 283 0.05 -22.40 -3.09
CA THR A 283 1.05 -23.34 -2.55
C THR A 283 1.29 -23.15 -1.06
N TRP A 284 0.68 -22.11 -0.47
CA TRP A 284 0.80 -21.73 0.93
C TRP A 284 -0.43 -22.13 1.74
N GLU A 285 -0.25 -22.20 3.06
CA GLU A 285 -1.36 -22.39 4.00
C GLU A 285 -2.24 -21.12 4.01
N GLN A 286 -3.48 -21.26 3.57
CA GLN A 286 -4.43 -20.14 3.57
C GLN A 286 -4.87 -19.83 4.99
N LYS A 287 -4.65 -18.58 5.40
CA LYS A 287 -5.11 -18.08 6.69
C LYS A 287 -6.63 -17.91 6.70
N SER A 288 -7.25 -18.14 7.85
CA SER A 288 -8.66 -17.77 8.02
C SER A 288 -8.84 -16.26 7.89
N LYS A 289 -10.01 -15.82 7.41
CA LYS A 289 -10.35 -14.40 7.19
C LYS A 289 -9.93 -13.50 8.35
N TRP A 290 -10.23 -13.92 9.57
CA TRP A 290 -9.92 -13.14 10.78
C TRP A 290 -8.43 -13.06 11.08
N ILE A 291 -7.66 -14.13 10.80
CA ILE A 291 -6.20 -14.12 10.97
C ILE A 291 -5.55 -13.20 9.94
N SER A 292 -6.03 -13.20 8.69
CA SER A 292 -5.53 -12.33 7.63
C SER A 292 -5.76 -10.85 7.96
N ILE A 293 -6.97 -10.49 8.39
CA ILE A 293 -7.28 -9.12 8.84
C ILE A 293 -6.38 -8.71 10.01
N LYS A 294 -6.23 -9.57 11.04
CA LYS A 294 -5.33 -9.31 12.17
C LYS A 294 -3.87 -9.16 11.75
N THR A 295 -3.43 -9.86 10.71
CA THR A 295 -2.07 -9.74 10.18
C THR A 295 -1.84 -8.35 9.57
N VAL A 296 -2.84 -7.78 8.92
CA VAL A 296 -2.73 -6.46 8.25
C VAL A 296 -3.00 -5.30 9.22
N PHE A 297 -4.04 -5.38 10.04
CA PHE A 297 -4.45 -4.26 10.91
C PHE A 297 -3.88 -4.33 12.34
N GLY A 298 -3.38 -5.50 12.74
CA GLY A 298 -2.80 -5.76 14.07
C GLY A 298 -3.76 -6.51 15.00
N HIS A 299 -3.23 -6.95 16.14
CA HIS A 299 -3.99 -7.62 17.20
C HIS A 299 -3.62 -7.03 18.58
N PRO A 300 -4.57 -6.89 19.53
CA PRO A 300 -6.00 -7.13 19.39
C PRO A 300 -6.73 -6.09 18.52
N PHE A 301 -7.98 -6.37 18.17
CA PHE A 301 -8.86 -5.37 17.54
C PHE A 301 -8.95 -4.13 18.44
N SER A 302 -8.73 -2.95 17.86
CA SER A 302 -8.73 -1.67 18.60
C SER A 302 -8.86 -0.48 17.64
N TRP A 303 -9.09 0.71 18.19
CA TRP A 303 -9.11 1.99 17.44
C TRP A 303 -7.86 2.23 16.58
N LYS A 304 -6.74 1.58 16.90
CA LYS A 304 -5.50 1.62 16.12
C LYS A 304 -5.64 1.08 14.71
N TRP A 305 -6.64 0.24 14.45
CA TRP A 305 -6.92 -0.27 13.10
C TRP A 305 -7.23 0.86 12.13
N PHE A 306 -7.89 1.90 12.62
CA PHE A 306 -8.27 3.11 11.89
C PHE A 306 -7.23 4.23 12.04
N SER A 307 -6.08 3.99 12.68
CA SER A 307 -5.05 5.00 12.85
C SER A 307 -3.90 4.79 11.88
N PRO A 308 -3.55 5.78 11.04
CA PRO A 308 -2.34 5.73 10.21
C PRO A 308 -1.05 5.91 11.03
N PHE A 309 -1.17 6.28 12.31
CA PHE A 309 -0.03 6.52 13.21
C PHE A 309 0.43 5.25 13.94
N ASP A 310 -0.35 4.17 13.87
CA ASP A 310 0.02 2.89 14.48
C ASP A 310 0.41 1.88 13.39
N SER A 311 1.61 1.33 13.52
CA SER A 311 2.10 0.28 12.63
C SER A 311 1.83 -1.08 13.27
N PRO A 312 1.18 -2.03 12.57
CA PRO A 312 0.95 -3.35 13.12
C PRO A 312 2.30 -4.00 13.45
N LYS A 313 2.40 -4.56 14.66
CA LYS A 313 3.56 -5.38 15.02
C LYS A 313 3.41 -6.71 14.28
N PHE A 314 4.21 -6.90 13.24
CA PHE A 314 4.25 -8.18 12.53
C PHE A 314 4.78 -9.25 13.48
N THR A 315 3.88 -10.09 14.02
CA THR A 315 4.28 -11.26 14.78
C THR A 315 4.92 -12.24 13.80
N TYR A 316 6.23 -12.37 13.91
CA TYR A 316 7.08 -13.23 13.09
C TYR A 316 6.51 -14.64 12.94
N SER A 317 6.19 -15.03 11.71
CA SER A 317 6.51 -16.38 11.25
C SER A 317 7.10 -16.27 9.83
N GLN A 318 8.25 -16.92 9.62
CA GLN A 318 9.04 -17.00 8.37
C GLN A 318 9.84 -15.78 7.86
N SER A 319 9.73 -14.57 8.42
CA SER A 319 10.59 -13.45 7.99
C SER A 319 12.08 -13.61 8.32
N TYR A 320 12.45 -14.47 9.28
CA TYR A 320 13.85 -14.71 9.67
C TYR A 320 14.69 -15.43 8.60
N LEU A 321 14.09 -16.25 7.73
CA LEU A 321 14.86 -16.97 6.70
C LEU A 321 15.48 -16.03 5.65
N TYR A 322 14.92 -14.84 5.46
CA TYR A 322 15.27 -13.94 4.36
C TYR A 322 15.74 -12.55 4.81
N SER A 323 15.84 -12.30 6.12
CA SER A 323 16.19 -11.00 6.72
C SER A 323 17.69 -10.82 7.02
N VAL A 324 18.57 -11.60 6.39
CA VAL A 324 20.03 -11.51 6.57
C VAL A 324 20.62 -10.39 5.74
#